data_AF-A0AAW4S010-F1
#
_entry.id   AF-A0AAW4S010-F1
#
_cell.length_a   1.000
_cell.length_b   1.000
_cell.length_c   1.000
_cell.angle_alpha   90.00
_cell.angle_beta   90.00
_cell.angle_gamma   90.00
#
_symmetry.space_group_name_H-M   'P 1'
#
loop_
_entity.id
_entity.type
_entity.pdbx_description
1 polymer ?
#
loop_
_entity_poly.entity_id
_entity_poly.type
_entity_poly.pdbx_seq_one_letter_code
_entity_poly.pdbx_strand_id
1 'polypeptide(L)'
;MYNRLDGQYTRADQADGSIKPEDSSEFAQTLTEVARRESLPSGELIDRMGLCFSKPHTSESIVYSPSNSRHSSSLSSSSELSSTDSPVRALFDYRTAELPEANVNGICVGLVAEWLLNLPSSPSSRMRALLPDTEKHRSAASRQEQYEELKAQLKNDGAEGSHNLQAKSTTLRDAGLEPSAEETRYRFDTSSCIDQIVKELTEDASMYLVSLRFAAGGAHMIATVTSNGTTTLFDPNYGEFSVPSDEVGELFKSLAERYRSPPNKMYISTVVTQRVT
;
A
#
# COMPACT_ATOMS: atom_id res chain seq x y z
N MET A 1 -48.62 -56.11 23.12
CA MET A 1 -48.31 -57.55 22.99
C MET A 1 -48.10 -57.85 21.53
N TYR A 2 -46.91 -58.41 21.20
CA TYR A 2 -46.56 -59.39 20.15
C TYR A 2 -47.33 -59.35 18.80
N ASN A 3 -46.75 -59.48 17.60
CA ASN A 3 -45.45 -59.97 17.13
C ASN A 3 -45.41 -59.71 15.59
N ARG A 4 -44.25 -59.37 15.00
CA ARG A 4 -43.42 -60.20 14.09
C ARG A 4 -43.99 -60.40 12.66
N LEU A 5 -43.18 -60.12 11.62
CA LEU A 5 -42.65 -61.15 10.69
C LEU A 5 -41.78 -60.55 9.58
N ASP A 6 -40.62 -61.19 9.43
CA ASP A 6 -39.65 -61.09 8.34
C ASP A 6 -40.22 -61.46 6.97
N GLY A 7 -39.57 -60.98 5.90
CA GLY A 7 -39.79 -61.47 4.55
C GLY A 7 -38.87 -60.83 3.51
N GLN A 8 -37.74 -61.49 3.24
CA GLN A 8 -36.81 -61.23 2.13
C GLN A 8 -37.43 -61.44 0.73
N TYR A 9 -36.68 -60.99 -0.28
CA TYR A 9 -36.60 -61.29 -1.74
C TYR A 9 -36.76 -59.98 -2.53
N THR A 10 -35.83 -59.53 -3.38
CA THR A 10 -34.93 -60.20 -4.34
C THR A 10 -33.83 -59.21 -4.79
N ARG A 11 -32.65 -59.70 -5.17
CA ARG A 11 -31.53 -58.93 -5.77
C ARG A 11 -31.47 -59.16 -7.28
N ALA A 12 -31.24 -58.08 -8.04
CA ALA A 12 -30.53 -57.90 -9.34
C ALA A 12 -31.14 -56.64 -10.00
N ASP A 13 -30.47 -55.70 -10.66
CA ASP A 13 -29.11 -55.58 -11.18
C ASP A 13 -28.81 -54.08 -11.42
N GLN A 14 -27.54 -53.76 -11.70
CA GLN A 14 -26.95 -52.43 -11.86
C GLN A 14 -27.47 -51.58 -13.04
N ALA A 15 -27.52 -50.25 -12.85
CA ALA A 15 -27.12 -49.17 -13.79
C ALA A 15 -27.34 -47.83 -13.07
N ASP A 16 -26.30 -47.25 -12.47
CA ASP A 16 -25.47 -46.16 -13.01
C ASP A 16 -26.19 -44.80 -13.08
N GLY A 17 -25.57 -43.79 -12.46
CA GLY A 17 -26.15 -42.46 -12.26
C GLY A 17 -25.81 -41.81 -10.92
N SER A 18 -24.53 -41.82 -10.54
CA SER A 18 -24.01 -41.05 -9.41
C SER A 18 -24.04 -39.55 -9.76
N ILE A 19 -25.05 -38.83 -9.29
CA ILE A 19 -25.00 -37.37 -9.21
C ILE A 19 -24.33 -37.05 -7.87
N LYS A 20 -23.01 -36.86 -7.92
CA LYS A 20 -22.24 -36.24 -6.82
C LYS A 20 -22.86 -34.87 -6.52
N PRO A 21 -23.13 -34.52 -5.26
CA PRO A 21 -23.25 -33.11 -4.90
C PRO A 21 -21.84 -32.51 -4.99
N GLU A 22 -21.65 -31.60 -5.95
CA GLU A 22 -20.47 -30.72 -5.99
C GLU A 22 -20.45 -29.87 -4.72
N ASP A 23 -19.45 -30.18 -3.90
CA ASP A 23 -18.71 -29.33 -2.99
C ASP A 23 -19.44 -28.15 -2.30
N SER A 24 -20.51 -28.47 -1.56
CA SER A 24 -21.03 -27.53 -0.54
C SER A 24 -20.01 -27.26 0.58
N SER A 25 -18.95 -28.09 0.67
CA SER A 25 -17.90 -27.96 1.65
C SER A 25 -16.94 -26.82 1.30
N GLU A 26 -16.58 -26.66 0.03
CA GLU A 26 -15.68 -25.59 -0.42
C GLU A 26 -16.37 -24.22 -0.35
N PHE A 27 -17.66 -24.14 -0.69
CA PHE A 27 -18.44 -22.90 -0.53
C PHE A 27 -18.65 -22.53 0.95
N ALA A 28 -18.95 -23.51 1.80
CA ALA A 28 -19.06 -23.29 3.24
C ALA A 28 -17.71 -22.93 3.89
N GLN A 29 -16.61 -23.53 3.44
CA GLN A 29 -15.26 -23.18 3.88
C GLN A 29 -14.87 -21.77 3.43
N THR A 30 -15.23 -21.38 2.21
CA THR A 30 -15.00 -20.03 1.68
C THR A 30 -15.80 -19.00 2.46
N LEU A 31 -17.08 -19.25 2.74
CA LEU A 31 -17.90 -18.37 3.58
C LEU A 31 -17.42 -18.34 5.04
N THR A 32 -16.91 -19.45 5.57
CA THR A 32 -16.34 -19.48 6.92
C THR A 32 -15.01 -18.74 6.98
N GLU A 33 -14.18 -18.79 5.94
CA GLU A 33 -12.94 -18.01 5.84
C GLU A 33 -13.20 -16.52 5.62
N VAL A 34 -14.24 -16.15 4.85
CA VAL A 34 -14.70 -14.76 4.71
C VAL A 34 -15.28 -14.25 6.02
N ALA A 35 -16.16 -15.01 6.68
CA ALA A 35 -16.70 -14.67 7.99
C ALA A 35 -15.61 -14.59 9.06
N ARG A 36 -14.57 -15.42 9.01
CA ARG A 36 -13.40 -15.35 9.91
C ARG A 36 -12.55 -14.10 9.68
N ARG A 37 -12.45 -13.62 8.43
CA ARG A 37 -11.81 -12.34 8.09
C ARG A 37 -12.63 -11.13 8.56
N GLU A 38 -13.96 -11.25 8.58
CA GLU A 38 -14.88 -10.22 9.07
C GLU A 38 -15.11 -10.27 10.60
N SER A 39 -14.91 -11.42 11.24
CA SER A 39 -15.16 -11.64 12.67
C SER A 39 -13.92 -11.53 13.56
N LEU A 40 -12.79 -11.07 13.01
CA LEU A 40 -11.68 -10.66 13.86
C LEU A 40 -12.15 -9.41 14.63
N PRO A 41 -12.10 -9.41 15.97
CA PRO A 41 -12.32 -8.16 16.70
C PRO A 41 -11.35 -7.13 16.14
N SER A 42 -11.77 -5.85 16.15
CA SER A 42 -10.99 -4.68 15.74
C SER A 42 -9.74 -4.46 16.62
N GLY A 43 -8.94 -5.50 16.82
CA GLY A 43 -7.60 -5.45 17.36
C GLY A 43 -6.71 -4.96 16.24
N GLU A 44 -6.12 -3.79 16.46
CA GLU A 44 -5.04 -3.24 15.66
C GLU A 44 -4.07 -4.37 15.27
N LEU A 45 -4.07 -4.71 13.97
CA LEU A 45 -2.99 -5.46 13.37
C LEU A 45 -1.70 -4.80 13.85
N ILE A 46 -0.78 -5.60 14.41
CA ILE A 46 0.47 -5.12 15.00
C ILE A 46 1.17 -4.23 13.96
N ASP A 47 1.03 -2.93 14.15
CA ASP A 47 1.51 -1.94 13.21
C ASP A 47 3.00 -1.73 13.47
N ARG A 48 3.79 -2.68 12.96
CA ARG A 48 5.25 -2.61 12.95
C ARG A 48 5.66 -1.65 11.84
N MET A 49 5.82 -0.37 12.17
CA MET A 49 6.40 0.62 11.26
C MET A 49 7.92 0.45 11.02
N GLY A 50 8.50 -0.68 11.41
CA GLY A 50 9.86 -1.11 11.03
C GLY A 50 9.94 -2.14 9.88
N LEU A 51 8.81 -2.44 9.21
CA LEU A 51 8.77 -3.26 7.98
C LEU A 51 8.55 -2.43 6.71
N CYS A 52 8.50 -1.10 6.83
CA CYS A 52 8.24 -0.18 5.71
C CYS A 52 9.44 0.00 4.76
N PHE A 53 10.50 -0.78 4.94
CA PHE A 53 11.65 -0.82 4.03
C PHE A 53 11.30 -1.55 2.74
N SER A 54 11.34 -0.82 1.63
CA SER A 54 11.38 -1.44 0.30
C SER A 54 12.79 -1.95 0.03
N LYS A 55 12.94 -3.21 -0.41
CA LYS A 55 14.26 -3.70 -0.83
C LYS A 55 14.72 -2.89 -2.06
N PRO A 56 16.00 -2.47 -2.14
CA PRO A 56 16.50 -1.63 -3.22
C PRO A 56 16.29 -2.31 -4.57
N HIS A 57 16.05 -1.51 -5.61
CA HIS A 57 16.23 -1.97 -6.98
C HIS A 57 17.70 -2.36 -7.14
N THR A 58 17.98 -3.65 -7.26
CA THR A 58 19.21 -4.07 -7.92
C THR A 58 19.08 -3.59 -9.36
N SER A 59 19.83 -2.55 -9.72
CA SER A 59 20.00 -2.12 -11.09
C SER A 59 20.16 -3.36 -11.96
N GLU A 60 19.33 -3.49 -12.98
CA GLU A 60 19.62 -4.44 -14.04
C GLU A 60 21.05 -4.14 -14.48
N SER A 61 21.91 -5.14 -14.32
CA SER A 61 23.20 -5.17 -14.98
C SER A 61 22.91 -4.95 -16.45
N ILE A 62 23.12 -3.72 -16.94
CA ILE A 62 23.24 -3.44 -18.37
C ILE A 62 24.50 -4.21 -18.79
N VAL A 63 24.30 -5.49 -19.12
CA VAL A 63 25.28 -6.27 -19.86
C VAL A 63 25.24 -5.67 -21.25
N TYR A 64 26.16 -4.74 -21.49
CA TYR A 64 26.50 -4.28 -22.81
C TYR A 64 27.04 -5.48 -23.59
N SER A 65 26.18 -6.11 -24.39
CA SER A 65 26.59 -7.10 -25.39
C SER A 65 26.31 -6.51 -26.77
N PRO A 66 27.34 -6.32 -27.62
CA PRO A 66 27.19 -5.60 -28.87
C PRO A 66 26.40 -6.43 -29.90
N SER A 67 25.52 -5.73 -30.61
CA SER A 67 24.76 -6.20 -31.77
C SER A 67 25.65 -6.90 -32.81
N ASN A 68 25.26 -8.10 -33.24
CA ASN A 68 25.21 -8.51 -34.66
C ASN A 68 24.72 -9.96 -34.82
N SER A 69 23.52 -10.15 -35.36
CA SER A 69 23.29 -11.03 -36.52
C SER A 69 21.85 -10.92 -37.01
N ARG A 70 21.72 -10.74 -38.33
CA ARG A 70 20.49 -10.81 -39.11
C ARG A 70 20.04 -12.27 -39.17
N HIS A 71 18.73 -12.54 -39.16
CA HIS A 71 18.08 -13.47 -40.12
C HIS A 71 16.54 -13.28 -40.07
N SER A 72 15.93 -13.19 -41.25
CA SER A 72 14.50 -13.06 -41.50
C SER A 72 13.80 -14.42 -41.53
N SER A 73 12.53 -14.49 -41.08
CA SER A 73 11.44 -15.14 -41.85
C SER A 73 10.06 -14.96 -41.18
N SER A 74 9.07 -14.74 -42.04
CA SER A 74 7.63 -14.50 -41.90
C SER A 74 6.79 -15.67 -41.37
N LEU A 75 5.62 -15.39 -40.75
CA LEU A 75 4.27 -15.58 -41.31
C LEU A 75 3.16 -15.34 -40.26
N SER A 76 1.95 -15.11 -40.80
CA SER A 76 0.79 -14.36 -40.28
C SER A 76 -0.18 -15.04 -39.30
N SER A 77 -1.13 -14.21 -38.84
CA SER A 77 -2.45 -14.48 -38.21
C SER A 77 -2.42 -14.61 -36.68
N SER A 78 -3.30 -14.00 -35.90
CA SER A 78 -4.66 -13.50 -36.13
C SER A 78 -5.02 -12.45 -35.09
N SER A 79 -5.93 -11.54 -35.47
CA SER A 79 -6.52 -10.52 -34.61
C SER A 79 -7.20 -11.12 -33.38
N GLU A 80 -6.71 -10.78 -32.19
CA GLU A 80 -7.52 -10.74 -30.99
C GLU A 80 -7.53 -9.32 -30.48
N LEU A 81 -8.73 -8.76 -30.37
CA LEU A 81 -9.02 -7.49 -29.70
C LEU A 81 -8.76 -7.70 -28.20
N SER A 82 -7.49 -7.66 -27.80
CA SER A 82 -7.15 -7.50 -26.38
C SER A 82 -7.50 -6.08 -25.99
N SER A 83 -8.45 -5.95 -25.08
CA SER A 83 -8.74 -4.73 -24.30
C SER A 83 -7.45 -3.94 -24.08
N THR A 84 -7.40 -2.72 -24.61
CA THR A 84 -6.34 -1.76 -24.33
C THR A 84 -6.47 -1.33 -22.88
N ASP A 85 -6.03 -2.19 -21.96
CA ASP A 85 -5.53 -1.74 -20.68
C ASP A 85 -4.25 -0.99 -21.05
N SER A 86 -4.36 0.34 -21.20
CA SER A 86 -3.21 1.19 -21.49
C SER A 86 -2.12 0.81 -20.50
N PRO A 87 -0.89 0.51 -20.95
CA PRO A 87 0.16 0.06 -20.04
C PRO A 87 0.32 1.11 -18.95
N VAL A 88 0.09 0.70 -17.70
CA VAL A 88 0.29 1.55 -16.52
C VAL A 88 1.67 2.15 -16.65
N ARG A 89 1.73 3.49 -16.76
CA ARG A 89 2.99 4.21 -16.92
C ARG A 89 3.91 3.86 -15.76
N ALA A 90 5.20 3.66 -16.04
CA ALA A 90 6.14 3.24 -15.01
C ALA A 90 6.19 4.31 -13.91
N LEU A 91 6.13 3.89 -12.63
CA LEU A 91 6.10 4.79 -11.48
C LEU A 91 7.18 5.89 -11.56
N PHE A 92 8.39 5.51 -11.98
CA PHE A 92 9.53 6.42 -12.01
C PHE A 92 9.50 7.44 -13.15
N ASP A 93 8.60 7.28 -14.14
CA ASP A 93 8.39 8.31 -15.17
C ASP A 93 7.72 9.56 -14.61
N TYR A 94 7.12 9.47 -13.42
CA TYR A 94 6.53 10.59 -12.67
C TYR A 94 7.52 11.22 -11.66
N ARG A 95 8.70 10.61 -11.48
CA ARG A 95 9.63 10.98 -10.40
C ARG A 95 10.34 12.29 -10.71
N THR A 96 10.20 13.26 -9.82
CA THR A 96 10.87 14.57 -9.92
C THR A 96 12.22 14.57 -9.22
N ALA A 97 12.37 13.80 -8.14
CA ALA A 97 13.65 13.65 -7.45
C ALA A 97 13.72 12.28 -6.76
N GLU A 98 14.87 11.61 -6.89
CA GLU A 98 15.14 10.31 -6.27
C GLU A 98 15.64 10.46 -4.83
N LEU A 99 15.23 9.54 -3.96
CA LEU A 99 15.74 9.39 -2.60
C LEU A 99 16.26 7.97 -2.38
N PRO A 100 17.55 7.72 -2.59
CA PRO A 100 18.13 6.41 -2.35
C PRO A 100 18.32 6.16 -0.84
N GLU A 101 17.92 4.98 -0.39
CA GLU A 101 18.33 4.37 0.89
C GLU A 101 17.98 5.16 2.18
N ALA A 102 17.19 6.24 2.10
CA ALA A 102 16.86 7.03 3.29
C ALA A 102 16.00 6.26 4.30
N ASN A 103 15.09 5.40 3.84
CA ASN A 103 14.14 4.67 4.69
C ASN A 103 14.60 3.25 5.07
N VAL A 104 15.90 2.94 4.98
CA VAL A 104 16.46 1.61 5.34
C VAL A 104 16.15 1.20 6.78
N ASN A 105 16.09 2.17 7.69
CA ASN A 105 15.83 1.97 9.10
C ASN A 105 14.33 2.07 9.47
N GLY A 106 13.45 2.18 8.47
CA GLY A 106 12.01 2.26 8.70
C GLY A 106 11.52 3.57 9.34
N ILE A 107 12.18 4.69 9.04
CA ILE A 107 11.92 6.00 9.64
C ILE A 107 10.91 6.86 8.86
N CYS A 108 9.91 6.21 8.26
CA CYS A 108 8.98 6.85 7.31
C CYS A 108 8.19 8.03 7.90
N VAL A 109 7.80 7.99 9.18
CA VAL A 109 7.08 9.11 9.84
C VAL A 109 7.97 10.33 9.94
N GLY A 110 9.20 10.13 10.41
CA GLY A 110 10.18 11.19 10.54
C GLY A 110 10.58 11.80 9.19
N LEU A 111 10.79 10.97 8.17
CA LEU A 111 11.14 11.43 6.83
C LEU A 111 10.02 12.25 6.20
N VAL A 112 8.76 11.83 6.38
CA VAL A 112 7.60 12.59 5.92
C VAL A 112 7.51 13.95 6.63
N ALA A 113 7.74 13.99 7.95
CA ALA A 113 7.76 15.23 8.71
C ALA A 113 8.83 16.20 8.17
N GLU A 114 10.07 15.72 8.01
CA GLU A 114 11.18 16.55 7.50
C GLU A 114 11.00 16.97 6.03
N TRP A 115 10.27 16.19 5.24
CA TRP A 115 9.89 16.58 3.89
C TRP A 115 8.87 17.72 3.90
N LEU A 116 7.80 17.61 4.71
CA LEU A 116 6.78 18.66 4.87
C LEU A 116 7.37 19.98 5.41
N LEU A 117 8.30 19.89 6.36
CA LEU A 117 9.01 21.06 6.89
C LEU A 117 9.95 21.73 5.87
N ASN A 118 10.20 21.09 4.72
CA ASN A 118 11.13 21.56 3.71
C ASN A 118 10.47 21.90 2.36
N LEU A 119 9.14 22.01 2.31
CA LEU A 119 8.39 22.31 1.08
C LEU A 119 8.85 23.57 0.31
N PRO A 120 9.37 24.64 0.93
CA PRO A 120 9.89 25.79 0.19
C PRO A 120 11.14 25.49 -0.67
N SER A 121 11.87 24.41 -0.37
CA SER A 121 13.06 24.02 -1.15
C SER A 121 12.68 23.37 -2.48
N SER A 122 13.60 23.30 -3.45
CA SER A 122 13.37 22.51 -4.68
C SER A 122 13.28 20.99 -4.38
N PRO A 123 12.64 20.17 -5.24
CA PRO A 123 12.59 18.71 -5.09
C PRO A 123 13.96 18.07 -4.83
N SER A 124 14.96 18.41 -5.65
CA SER A 124 16.32 17.87 -5.51
C SER A 124 17.01 18.32 -4.21
N SER A 125 16.78 19.57 -3.78
CA SER A 125 17.30 20.05 -2.49
C SER A 125 16.63 19.35 -1.32
N ARG A 126 15.32 19.05 -1.40
CA ARG A 126 14.62 18.26 -0.39
C ARG A 126 15.21 16.85 -0.28
N MET A 127 15.33 16.13 -1.39
CA MET A 127 15.86 14.76 -1.36
C MET A 127 17.31 14.73 -0.87
N ARG A 128 18.16 15.67 -1.30
CA ARG A 128 19.54 15.77 -0.80
C ARG A 128 19.59 15.99 0.71
N ALA A 129 18.69 16.79 1.25
CA ALA A 129 18.63 17.02 2.68
C ALA A 129 18.18 15.76 3.45
N LEU A 130 17.42 14.86 2.83
CA LEU A 130 16.92 13.62 3.44
C LEU A 130 17.82 12.40 3.20
N LEU A 131 18.96 12.55 2.53
CA LEU A 131 19.93 11.45 2.36
C LEU A 131 20.45 10.97 3.73
N PRO A 132 20.87 9.69 3.84
CA PRO A 132 21.54 9.20 5.04
C PRO A 132 22.69 10.11 5.51
N ASP A 133 22.91 10.14 6.83
CA ASP A 133 23.95 10.90 7.54
C ASP A 133 23.83 12.43 7.51
N THR A 134 22.82 12.99 6.83
CA THR A 134 22.54 14.43 6.89
C THR A 134 21.95 14.84 8.24
N GLU A 135 21.91 16.14 8.51
CA GLU A 135 21.22 16.68 9.69
C GLU A 135 19.71 16.38 9.67
N LYS A 136 19.03 16.57 8.53
CA LYS A 136 17.58 16.31 8.46
C LYS A 136 17.26 14.82 8.54
N HIS A 137 18.09 13.94 7.98
CA HIS A 137 17.89 12.50 8.14
C HIS A 137 18.05 12.06 9.61
N ARG A 138 19.03 12.61 10.33
CA ARG A 138 19.15 12.42 11.78
C ARG A 138 17.95 12.97 12.55
N SER A 139 17.44 14.15 12.17
CA SER A 139 16.23 14.70 12.77
C SER A 139 15.01 13.80 12.51
N ALA A 140 14.85 13.29 11.29
CA ALA A 140 13.83 12.30 10.94
C ALA A 140 13.95 11.04 11.81
N ALA A 141 15.15 10.52 12.03
CA ALA A 141 15.37 9.38 12.90
C ALA A 141 14.93 9.67 14.35
N SER A 142 15.32 10.82 14.92
CA SER A 142 14.89 11.21 16.27
C SER A 142 13.38 11.38 16.39
N ARG A 143 12.71 11.90 15.36
CA ARG A 143 11.23 11.99 15.32
C ARG A 143 10.59 10.62 15.25
N GLN A 144 11.14 9.71 14.45
CA GLN A 144 10.65 8.33 14.39
C GLN A 144 10.76 7.66 15.77
N GLU A 145 11.90 7.82 16.45
CA GLU A 145 12.11 7.28 17.80
C GLU A 145 11.09 7.84 18.79
N GLN A 146 10.88 9.16 18.80
CA GLN A 146 9.86 9.80 19.65
C GLN A 146 8.45 9.24 19.37
N TYR A 147 8.11 9.07 18.10
CA TYR A 147 6.83 8.47 17.71
C TYR A 147 6.68 7.04 18.26
N GLU A 148 7.73 6.22 18.18
CA GLU A 148 7.71 4.83 18.66
C GLU A 148 7.62 4.75 20.18
N GLU A 149 8.34 5.63 20.90
CA GLU A 149 8.27 5.75 22.35
C GLU A 149 6.86 6.16 22.81
N LEU A 150 6.28 7.20 22.21
CA LEU A 150 4.92 7.65 22.53
C LEU A 150 3.89 6.56 22.25
N LYS A 151 4.02 5.86 21.12
CA LYS A 151 3.14 4.73 20.79
C LYS A 151 3.25 3.61 21.83
N ALA A 152 4.45 3.29 22.30
CA ALA A 152 4.67 2.28 23.32
C ALA A 152 4.08 2.69 24.68
N GLN A 153 4.24 3.96 25.08
CA GLN A 153 3.67 4.52 26.32
C GLN A 153 2.13 4.46 26.30
N LEU A 154 1.50 4.99 25.25
CA LEU A 154 0.04 5.00 25.10
C LEU A 154 -0.57 3.59 25.11
N LYS A 155 0.15 2.62 24.55
CA LYS A 155 -0.24 1.22 24.58
C LYS A 155 -0.23 0.63 26.00
N ASN A 156 0.76 1.01 26.80
CA ASN A 156 0.89 0.53 28.19
C ASN A 156 -0.13 1.19 29.12
N ASP A 157 -0.49 2.44 28.85
CA ASP A 157 -1.44 3.22 29.66
C ASP A 157 -2.91 2.82 29.42
N GLY A 158 -3.17 1.91 28.48
CA GLY A 158 -4.52 1.43 28.18
C GLY A 158 -5.44 2.53 27.63
N ALA A 159 -4.87 3.59 27.04
CA ALA A 159 -5.62 4.73 26.54
C ALA A 159 -6.72 4.29 25.54
N GLU A 160 -7.92 4.84 25.68
CA GLU A 160 -9.01 4.61 24.72
C GLU A 160 -8.73 5.38 23.42
N GLY A 161 -8.66 4.69 22.27
CA GLY A 161 -8.41 5.29 20.96
C GLY A 161 -7.30 4.59 20.17
N SER A 162 -7.01 5.06 18.94
CA SER A 162 -5.87 4.54 18.19
C SER A 162 -4.58 5.18 18.70
N HIS A 163 -3.79 4.40 19.44
CA HIS A 163 -2.49 4.82 19.98
C HIS A 163 -1.55 5.33 18.88
N ASN A 164 -1.67 4.78 17.68
CA ASN A 164 -0.92 5.23 16.52
C ASN A 164 -1.26 6.68 16.14
N LEU A 165 -2.56 6.99 15.95
CA LEU A 165 -2.99 8.34 15.59
C LEU A 165 -2.50 9.36 16.61
N GLN A 166 -2.66 9.08 17.90
CA GLN A 166 -2.25 10.00 18.96
C GLN A 166 -0.72 10.21 19.00
N ALA A 167 0.07 9.13 18.95
CA ALA A 167 1.53 9.23 18.93
C ALA A 167 2.03 10.01 17.70
N LYS A 168 1.46 9.71 16.53
CA LYS A 168 1.77 10.38 15.25
C LYS A 168 1.44 11.87 15.34
N SER A 169 0.22 12.21 15.73
CA SER A 169 -0.22 13.60 15.81
C SER A 169 0.59 14.41 16.80
N THR A 170 0.96 13.84 17.95
CA THR A 170 1.83 14.53 18.92
C THR A 170 3.23 14.74 18.37
N THR A 171 3.86 13.72 17.78
CA THR A 171 5.20 13.84 17.19
C THR A 171 5.27 14.91 16.10
N LEU A 172 4.22 15.01 15.28
CA LEU A 172 4.13 16.01 14.21
C LEU A 172 3.85 17.42 14.74
N ARG A 173 3.01 17.57 15.78
CA ARG A 173 2.81 18.84 16.47
C ARG A 173 4.10 19.37 17.09
N ASP A 174 4.89 18.49 17.71
CA ASP A 174 6.21 18.84 18.24
C ASP A 174 7.20 19.24 17.13
N ALA A 175 6.94 18.85 15.88
CA ALA A 175 7.67 19.28 14.69
C ALA A 175 7.24 20.65 14.14
N GLY A 176 6.15 21.22 14.65
CA GLY A 176 5.54 22.45 14.11
C GLY A 176 4.58 22.21 12.94
N LEU A 177 4.07 20.98 12.77
CA LEU A 177 3.02 20.64 11.82
C LEU A 177 1.70 20.46 12.57
N GLU A 178 0.57 20.83 11.96
CA GLU A 178 -0.73 20.71 12.62
C GLU A 178 -1.62 19.65 11.93
N PRO A 179 -1.46 18.35 12.28
CA PRO A 179 -2.31 17.30 11.76
C PRO A 179 -3.71 17.35 12.37
N SER A 180 -4.73 17.09 11.54
CA SER A 180 -6.13 16.98 11.97
C SER A 180 -6.32 15.90 13.03
N ALA A 181 -7.30 16.10 13.93
CA ALA A 181 -7.71 15.07 14.87
C ALA A 181 -8.43 13.89 14.20
N GLU A 182 -8.90 14.08 12.96
CA GLU A 182 -9.66 13.10 12.20
C GLU A 182 -8.80 12.40 11.15
N GLU A 183 -9.07 11.12 10.94
CA GLU A 183 -8.51 10.32 9.85
C GLU A 183 -9.65 9.75 8.99
N THR A 184 -9.44 9.71 7.67
CA THR A 184 -10.37 9.03 6.76
C THR A 184 -9.77 7.71 6.30
N ARG A 185 -10.57 6.64 6.31
CA ARG A 185 -10.13 5.29 5.96
C ARG A 185 -10.82 4.80 4.69
N TYR A 186 -10.02 4.35 3.74
CA TYR A 186 -10.46 3.82 2.46
C TYR A 186 -9.96 2.40 2.28
N ARG A 187 -10.82 1.52 1.76
CA ARG A 187 -10.35 0.24 1.20
C ARG A 187 -9.58 0.52 -0.09
N PHE A 188 -8.55 -0.27 -0.37
CA PHE A 188 -7.72 -0.13 -1.58
C PHE A 188 -7.87 -1.38 -2.47
N ASP A 189 -9.09 -1.68 -2.90
CA ASP A 189 -9.42 -2.90 -3.65
C ASP A 189 -10.17 -2.65 -4.96
N THR A 190 -10.73 -1.46 -5.16
CA THR A 190 -11.49 -1.10 -6.37
C THR A 190 -11.12 0.29 -6.89
N SER A 191 -11.28 0.52 -8.18
CA SER A 191 -11.04 1.83 -8.81
C SER A 191 -11.89 2.93 -8.18
N SER A 192 -13.17 2.64 -7.86
CA SER A 192 -14.05 3.61 -7.20
C SER A 192 -13.55 4.05 -5.81
N CYS A 193 -12.85 3.18 -5.08
CA CYS A 193 -12.23 3.56 -3.82
C CYS A 193 -10.98 4.42 -4.03
N ILE A 194 -10.20 4.13 -5.07
CA ILE A 194 -9.06 4.99 -5.48
C ILE A 194 -9.57 6.38 -5.85
N ASP A 195 -10.67 6.48 -6.60
CA ASP A 195 -11.25 7.77 -7.00
C ASP A 195 -11.66 8.63 -5.79
N GLN A 196 -12.15 8.00 -4.70
CA GLN A 196 -12.47 8.71 -3.46
C GLN A 196 -11.21 9.26 -2.77
N ILE A 197 -10.15 8.46 -2.69
CA ILE A 197 -8.85 8.90 -2.17
C ILE A 197 -8.32 10.06 -3.02
N VAL A 198 -8.31 9.90 -4.35
CA VAL A 198 -7.83 10.93 -5.29
C VAL A 198 -8.60 12.22 -5.12
N LYS A 199 -9.93 12.15 -5.00
CA LYS A 199 -10.77 13.33 -4.80
C LYS A 199 -10.39 14.12 -3.56
N GLU A 200 -10.10 13.44 -2.45
CA GLU A 200 -9.65 14.10 -1.22
C GLU A 200 -8.25 14.70 -1.37
N LEU A 201 -7.30 13.93 -1.90
CA LEU A 201 -5.90 14.35 -2.00
C LEU A 201 -5.67 15.47 -3.02
N THR A 202 -6.58 15.63 -3.99
CA THR A 202 -6.49 16.64 -5.06
C THR A 202 -7.22 17.94 -4.75
N GLU A 203 -7.78 18.09 -3.54
CA GLU A 203 -8.27 19.39 -3.09
C GLU A 203 -7.14 20.43 -3.12
N ASP A 204 -7.37 21.58 -3.73
CA ASP A 204 -6.32 22.58 -3.92
C ASP A 204 -5.90 23.21 -2.58
N ALA A 205 -4.61 23.56 -2.47
CA ALA A 205 -3.99 24.05 -1.24
C ALA A 205 -4.19 23.09 -0.04
N SER A 206 -3.91 21.81 -0.27
CA SER A 206 -4.03 20.76 0.75
C SER A 206 -2.73 19.98 0.94
N MET A 207 -2.55 19.44 2.14
CA MET A 207 -1.46 18.54 2.49
C MET A 207 -2.03 17.38 3.29
N TYR A 208 -1.59 16.17 2.96
CA TYR A 208 -2.05 14.96 3.63
C TYR A 208 -0.90 14.03 3.95
N LEU A 209 -0.97 13.44 5.13
CA LEU A 209 -0.29 12.20 5.45
C LEU A 209 -1.14 11.06 4.92
N VAL A 210 -0.50 10.07 4.31
CA VAL A 210 -1.18 8.91 3.74
C VAL A 210 -0.49 7.66 4.28
N SER A 211 -1.20 6.91 5.13
CA SER A 211 -0.74 5.63 5.64
C SER A 211 -1.25 4.49 4.76
N LEU A 212 -0.33 3.83 4.08
CA LEU A 212 -0.57 2.62 3.29
C LEU A 212 -0.51 1.42 4.24
N ARG A 213 -1.62 0.72 4.45
CA ARG A 213 -1.67 -0.50 5.27
C ARG A 213 -1.62 -1.72 4.37
N PHE A 214 -0.75 -2.67 4.70
CA PHE A 214 -0.55 -3.86 3.89
C PHE A 214 -1.37 -5.05 4.39
N ALA A 215 -1.86 -5.88 3.47
CA ALA A 215 -2.69 -7.05 3.77
C ALA A 215 -2.00 -8.08 4.67
N ALA A 216 -0.67 -8.22 4.55
CA ALA A 216 0.14 -9.10 5.38
C ALA A 216 0.45 -8.51 6.77
N GLY A 217 -0.04 -7.30 7.08
CA GLY A 217 0.31 -6.53 8.27
C GLY A 217 1.42 -5.51 7.99
N GLY A 218 1.53 -4.53 8.90
CA GLY A 218 2.42 -3.38 8.77
C GLY A 218 1.79 -2.22 7.99
N ALA A 219 2.42 -1.05 8.12
CA ALA A 219 2.05 0.16 7.40
C ALA A 219 3.29 0.94 6.95
N HIS A 220 3.10 1.77 5.93
CA HIS A 220 4.08 2.72 5.41
C HIS A 220 3.45 4.11 5.30
N MET A 221 4.22 5.14 5.66
CA MET A 221 3.75 6.52 5.55
C MET A 221 4.36 7.20 4.34
N ILE A 222 3.50 7.81 3.54
CA ILE A 222 3.84 8.76 2.49
C ILE A 222 3.14 10.09 2.78
N ALA A 223 3.46 11.13 2.02
CA ALA A 223 2.75 12.40 2.09
C ALA A 223 2.40 12.94 0.70
N THR A 224 1.38 13.79 0.66
CA THR A 224 1.00 14.52 -0.55
C THR A 224 0.80 15.99 -0.24
N VAL A 225 1.09 16.84 -1.23
CA VAL A 225 0.80 18.28 -1.21
C VAL A 225 0.22 18.65 -2.57
N THR A 226 -0.95 19.27 -2.57
CA THR A 226 -1.62 19.73 -3.79
C THR A 226 -1.69 21.25 -3.81
N SER A 227 -1.22 21.83 -4.91
CA SER A 227 -1.28 23.27 -5.16
C SER A 227 -1.29 23.56 -6.65
N ASN A 228 -2.13 24.50 -7.07
CA ASN A 228 -2.25 24.95 -8.46
C ASN A 228 -2.53 23.80 -9.45
N GLY A 229 -3.40 22.86 -9.05
CA GLY A 229 -3.78 21.71 -9.88
C GLY A 229 -2.67 20.69 -10.10
N THR A 230 -1.59 20.77 -9.33
CA THR A 230 -0.50 19.78 -9.30
C THR A 230 -0.45 19.13 -7.93
N THR A 231 -0.39 17.81 -7.91
CA THR A 231 -0.21 17.03 -6.68
C THR A 231 1.21 16.47 -6.67
N THR A 232 1.93 16.77 -5.59
CA THR A 232 3.24 16.22 -5.29
C THR A 232 3.09 15.13 -4.25
N LEU A 233 3.66 13.95 -4.50
CA LEU A 233 3.68 12.82 -3.60
C LEU A 233 5.14 12.54 -3.18
N PHE A 234 5.36 12.35 -1.89
CA PHE A 234 6.64 11.92 -1.36
C PHE A 234 6.51 10.54 -0.72
N ASP A 235 7.26 9.59 -1.26
CA ASP A 235 7.44 8.26 -0.69
C ASP A 235 8.88 8.12 -0.16
N PRO A 236 9.08 7.94 1.17
CA PRO A 236 10.40 7.75 1.76
C PRO A 236 11.26 6.64 1.14
N ASN A 237 10.65 5.65 0.46
CA ASN A 237 11.36 4.56 -0.20
C ASN A 237 11.86 4.91 -1.61
N TYR A 238 11.26 5.91 -2.28
CA TYR A 238 11.46 6.13 -3.72
C TYR A 238 11.77 7.57 -4.10
N GLY A 239 11.44 8.53 -3.24
CA GLY A 239 11.62 9.96 -3.45
C GLY A 239 10.31 10.68 -3.76
N GLU A 240 10.41 11.71 -4.59
CA GLU A 240 9.33 12.64 -4.85
C GLU A 240 8.81 12.51 -6.29
N PHE A 241 7.50 12.64 -6.44
CA PHE A 241 6.75 12.54 -7.68
C PHE A 241 5.82 13.75 -7.79
N SER A 242 5.61 14.27 -8.99
CA SER A 242 4.65 15.34 -9.22
C SER A 242 3.87 15.07 -10.49
N VAL A 243 2.56 15.19 -10.40
CA VAL A 243 1.64 14.96 -11.52
C VAL A 243 0.50 15.99 -11.51
N PRO A 244 -0.10 16.28 -12.67
CA PRO A 244 -1.41 16.94 -12.72
C PRO A 244 -2.43 16.20 -11.84
N SER A 245 -3.35 16.92 -11.21
CA SER A 245 -4.30 16.32 -10.25
C SER A 245 -5.18 15.21 -10.85
N ASP A 246 -5.48 15.25 -12.15
CA ASP A 246 -6.22 14.20 -12.87
C ASP A 246 -5.39 12.92 -13.14
N GLU A 247 -4.07 12.98 -12.99
CA GLU A 247 -3.16 11.83 -13.13
C GLU A 247 -2.84 11.12 -11.79
N VAL A 248 -3.30 11.67 -10.65
CA VAL A 248 -2.99 11.11 -9.30
C VAL A 248 -3.51 9.68 -9.16
N GLY A 249 -4.65 9.34 -9.75
CA GLY A 249 -5.19 7.98 -9.73
C GLY A 249 -4.25 6.97 -10.39
N GLU A 250 -3.66 7.33 -11.54
CA GLU A 250 -2.68 6.48 -12.22
C GLU A 250 -1.37 6.39 -11.43
N LEU A 251 -0.91 7.50 -10.83
CA LEU A 251 0.26 7.47 -9.94
C LEU A 251 0.07 6.49 -8.77
N PHE A 252 -1.11 6.49 -8.13
CA PHE A 252 -1.43 5.55 -7.04
C PHE A 252 -1.47 4.10 -7.51
N LYS A 253 -2.00 3.83 -8.71
CA LYS A 253 -1.98 2.48 -9.31
C LYS A 253 -0.55 2.03 -9.58
N SER A 254 0.29 2.87 -10.18
CA SER A 254 1.71 2.58 -10.42
C SER A 254 2.47 2.34 -9.11
N LEU A 255 2.18 3.12 -8.06
CA LEU A 255 2.79 2.97 -6.74
C LEU A 255 2.36 1.64 -6.09
N ALA A 256 1.07 1.33 -6.13
CA ALA A 256 0.54 0.07 -5.62
C ALA A 256 1.14 -1.14 -6.33
N GLU A 257 1.29 -1.06 -7.66
CA GLU A 257 1.92 -2.12 -8.44
C GLU A 257 3.41 -2.26 -8.09
N ARG A 258 4.11 -1.15 -7.84
CA ARG A 258 5.51 -1.17 -7.37
C ARG A 258 5.66 -1.88 -6.02
N TYR A 259 4.74 -1.65 -5.08
CA TYR A 259 4.73 -2.36 -3.79
C TYR A 259 4.36 -3.83 -3.93
N ARG A 260 3.44 -4.16 -4.84
CA ARG A 260 3.00 -5.53 -5.10
C ARG A 260 4.07 -6.37 -5.78
N SER A 261 4.77 -5.79 -6.74
CA SER A 261 5.75 -6.49 -7.57
C SER A 261 7.00 -6.93 -6.76
N PRO A 262 7.72 -7.98 -7.19
CA PRO A 262 9.01 -8.33 -6.62
C PRO A 262 9.97 -7.13 -6.63
N PRO A 263 10.84 -6.99 -5.61
CA PRO A 263 11.07 -7.90 -4.48
C PRO A 263 10.13 -7.70 -3.27
N ASN A 264 9.21 -6.74 -3.33
CA ASN A 264 8.46 -6.25 -2.17
C ASN A 264 7.31 -7.20 -1.77
N LYS A 265 6.46 -7.62 -2.73
CA LYS A 265 5.31 -8.51 -2.47
C LYS A 265 4.35 -7.97 -1.41
N MET A 266 4.20 -6.65 -1.33
CA MET A 266 3.35 -5.95 -0.37
C MET A 266 2.07 -5.47 -1.05
N TYR A 267 0.91 -5.97 -0.59
CA TYR A 267 -0.39 -5.61 -1.13
C TYR A 267 -1.02 -4.55 -0.24
N ILE A 268 -1.25 -3.35 -0.77
CA ILE A 268 -1.98 -2.30 -0.06
C ILE A 268 -3.45 -2.75 0.05
N SER A 269 -3.97 -2.84 1.28
CA SER A 269 -5.36 -3.23 1.55
C SER A 269 -6.22 -2.03 1.96
N THR A 270 -5.62 -1.09 2.68
CA THR A 270 -6.31 0.07 3.23
C THR A 270 -5.40 1.29 3.13
N VAL A 271 -5.98 2.43 2.77
CA VAL A 271 -5.33 3.75 2.81
C VAL A 271 -6.01 4.57 3.90
N VAL A 272 -5.20 5.20 4.75
CA VAL A 272 -5.69 6.14 5.76
C VAL A 272 -5.10 7.52 5.48
N THR A 273 -5.95 8.52 5.32
CA THR A 273 -5.54 9.91 5.08
C THR A 273 -5.71 10.73 6.35
N GLN A 274 -4.84 11.71 6.54
CA GLN A 274 -4.92 12.69 7.61
C GLN A 274 -4.44 14.03 7.09
N ARG A 275 -5.30 15.05 7.14
CA ARG A 275 -4.95 16.40 6.69
C ARG A 275 -3.92 17.05 7.62
N VAL A 276 -3.02 17.84 7.06
CA VAL A 276 -2.03 18.66 7.80
C VAL A 276 -2.13 20.11 7.34
N THR A 277 -1.94 21.03 8.28
CA THR A 277 -1.84 22.48 8.04
C THR A 277 -0.55 23.06 8.61
#